data_AF-A0A7W0GJK6-F1
#
_entry.id   AF-A0A7W0GJK6-F1
#
_cell.length_a   1.000
_cell.length_b   1.000
_cell.length_c   1.000
_cell.angle_alpha   90.00
_cell.angle_beta   90.00
_cell.angle_gamma   90.00
#
_symmetry.space_group_name_H-M   'P 1'
#
loop_
_entity.id
_entity.type
_entity.pdbx_description
1 polymer ?
#
loop_
_entity_poly.entity_id
_entity_poly.type
_entity_poly.pdbx_seq_one_letter_code
_entity_poly.pdbx_strand_id
1 'polypeptide(L)'
;GRWLIDQGQLTIDQASMQGIKSWAQRNPVRLKEALDHNSSFVFFRELPLGNPNAGPLGALGVALTPGYSLAADARFIPLGAPVVLATTDPNARTPDSRAQLVRPMMAQDTGGAIRGPLRFDFFWGFGAAAGERAGRQKYEGQAWVLVPKSITPESLLPRP
;
A
#
# COMPACT_ATOMS: atom_id res chain seq x y z
N GLY A 1 -2.14 -8.85 12.40
CA GLY A 1 -0.83 -8.25 12.74
C GLY A 1 -0.82 -7.83 14.20
N ARG A 2 -1.39 -6.67 14.53
CA ARG A 2 -1.39 -6.11 15.89
C ARG A 2 -1.87 -7.08 16.98
N TRP A 3 -3.01 -7.73 16.77
CA TRP A 3 -3.51 -8.74 17.71
C TRP A 3 -2.51 -9.86 18.02
N LEU A 4 -1.79 -10.38 17.01
CA LEU A 4 -0.77 -11.42 17.23
C LEU A 4 0.41 -10.91 18.07
N ILE A 5 0.76 -9.63 17.95
CA ILE A 5 1.77 -8.99 18.80
C ILE A 5 1.26 -8.86 20.23
N ASP A 6 0.03 -8.37 20.40
CA ASP A 6 -0.57 -8.19 21.73
C ASP A 6 -0.77 -9.53 22.46
N GLN A 7 -0.98 -10.63 21.72
CA GLN A 7 -1.05 -11.99 22.24
C GLN A 7 0.34 -12.67 22.43
N GLY A 8 1.44 -11.93 22.24
CA GLY A 8 2.81 -12.44 22.38
C GLY A 8 3.20 -13.51 21.35
N GLN A 9 2.46 -13.64 20.25
CA GLN A 9 2.66 -14.68 19.24
C GLN A 9 3.69 -14.30 18.18
N LEU A 10 3.85 -13.00 17.91
CA LEU A 10 4.82 -12.44 16.97
C LEU A 10 5.43 -11.16 17.55
N THR A 11 6.69 -10.90 17.26
CA THR A 11 7.28 -9.57 17.50
C THR A 11 6.85 -8.57 16.42
N ILE A 12 7.10 -7.28 16.65
CA ILE A 12 6.83 -6.21 15.66
C ILE A 12 7.54 -6.50 14.32
N ASP A 13 8.77 -6.99 14.37
CA ASP A 13 9.57 -7.30 13.19
C ASP A 13 9.09 -8.56 12.46
N GLN A 14 8.45 -9.48 13.19
CA GLN A 14 7.89 -10.71 12.62
C GLN A 14 6.47 -10.54 12.09
N ALA A 15 5.78 -9.46 12.41
CA ALA A 15 4.38 -9.24 12.02
C ALA A 15 4.18 -8.82 10.54
N SER A 16 5.03 -9.33 9.63
CA SER A 16 4.88 -9.23 8.18
C SER A 16 3.86 -10.24 7.66
N MET A 17 3.42 -10.12 6.41
CA MET A 17 2.50 -11.09 5.80
C MET A 17 3.11 -12.50 5.79
N GLN A 18 4.40 -12.61 5.47
CA GLN A 18 5.16 -13.86 5.53
C GLN A 18 5.14 -14.45 6.95
N GLY A 19 5.45 -13.64 7.97
CA GLY A 19 5.46 -14.10 9.36
C GLY A 19 4.08 -14.52 9.86
N ILE A 20 3.03 -13.78 9.51
CA ILE A 20 1.64 -14.13 9.82
C ILE A 20 1.25 -15.46 9.15
N LYS A 21 1.61 -15.67 7.88
CA LYS A 21 1.34 -16.92 7.16
C LYS A 21 2.07 -18.10 7.80
N SER A 22 3.34 -17.94 8.18
CA SER A 22 4.11 -18.96 8.88
C SER A 22 3.59 -19.25 10.28
N TRP A 23 3.04 -18.25 10.99
CA TRP A 23 2.35 -18.47 12.26
C TRP A 23 1.05 -19.26 12.05
N ALA A 24 0.25 -18.91 11.06
CA ALA A 24 -1.01 -19.60 10.74
C ALA A 24 -0.79 -21.08 10.41
N GLN A 25 0.25 -21.41 9.63
CA GLN A 25 0.62 -22.79 9.30
C GLN A 25 1.01 -23.62 10.53
N ARG A 26 1.65 -22.99 11.52
CA ARG A 26 2.04 -23.65 12.79
C ARG A 26 0.90 -23.70 13.81
N ASN A 27 -0.13 -22.88 13.66
CA ASN A 27 -1.22 -22.74 14.61
C ASN A 27 -2.61 -22.86 13.94
N PRO A 28 -2.89 -23.97 13.22
CA PRO A 28 -4.12 -24.10 12.44
C PRO A 28 -5.40 -24.02 13.31
N VAL A 29 -5.33 -24.49 14.56
CA VAL A 29 -6.47 -24.46 15.50
C VAL A 29 -6.83 -23.02 15.93
N ARG A 30 -5.83 -22.14 16.04
CA ARG A 30 -6.01 -20.73 16.46
C ARG A 30 -6.16 -19.77 15.28
N LEU A 31 -6.09 -20.27 14.05
CA LEU A 31 -6.20 -19.43 12.87
C LEU A 31 -7.56 -18.72 12.82
N LYS A 32 -8.65 -19.45 13.11
CA LYS A 32 -9.99 -18.88 13.09
C LYS A 32 -10.14 -17.73 14.09
N GLU A 33 -9.71 -17.95 15.34
CA GLU A 33 -9.68 -16.94 16.40
C GLU A 33 -8.96 -15.67 15.94
N ALA A 34 -7.77 -15.83 15.34
CA ALA A 34 -6.98 -14.71 14.87
C ALA A 34 -7.62 -13.94 13.70
N LEU A 35 -8.30 -14.64 12.77
CA LEU A 35 -8.98 -14.03 11.63
C LEU A 35 -10.27 -13.32 12.06
N ASP A 36 -11.05 -13.95 12.94
CA ASP A 36 -12.33 -13.42 13.44
C ASP A 36 -12.16 -12.11 14.23
N HIS A 37 -10.96 -11.85 14.76
CA HIS A 37 -10.66 -10.58 15.44
C HIS A 37 -10.80 -9.37 14.50
N ASN A 38 -10.58 -9.55 13.19
CA ASN A 38 -10.88 -8.51 12.20
C ASN A 38 -12.31 -8.66 11.69
N SER A 39 -13.22 -7.82 12.20
CA SER A 39 -14.63 -7.79 11.78
C SER A 39 -14.84 -7.33 10.33
N SER A 40 -13.82 -6.76 9.68
CA SER A 40 -13.90 -6.34 8.28
C SER A 40 -13.90 -7.56 7.35
N PHE A 41 -14.92 -7.66 6.50
CA PHE A 41 -15.04 -8.70 5.47
C PHE A 41 -15.13 -8.06 4.07
N VAL A 42 -14.42 -8.62 3.10
CA VAL A 42 -14.38 -8.11 1.72
C VAL A 42 -15.22 -9.02 0.83
N PHE A 43 -16.23 -8.43 0.17
CA PHE A 43 -16.99 -9.09 -0.88
C PHE A 43 -16.42 -8.70 -2.25
N PHE A 44 -16.34 -9.66 -3.15
CA PHE A 44 -15.82 -9.46 -4.50
C PHE A 44 -16.96 -9.52 -5.51
N ARG A 45 -16.78 -8.82 -6.64
CA ARG A 45 -17.60 -8.98 -7.84
C ARG A 45 -16.71 -9.40 -8.99
N GLU A 46 -17.24 -10.20 -9.89
CA GLU A 46 -16.55 -10.54 -11.13
C GLU A 46 -16.48 -9.30 -12.04
N LEU A 47 -15.32 -9.08 -12.64
CA LEU A 47 -15.14 -8.12 -13.71
C LEU A 47 -15.08 -8.90 -15.03
N PRO A 48 -15.59 -8.33 -16.15
CA PRO A 48 -15.42 -8.94 -17.46
C PRO A 48 -13.94 -9.26 -17.71
N LEU A 49 -13.69 -10.41 -18.35
CA LEU A 49 -12.34 -10.80 -18.77
C LEU A 49 -11.78 -9.74 -19.73
N GLY A 50 -11.06 -8.77 -19.18
CA GLY A 50 -10.40 -7.70 -19.90
C GLY A 50 -8.96 -8.07 -20.25
N ASN A 51 -8.14 -7.06 -20.53
CA ASN A 51 -6.71 -7.24 -20.71
C ASN A 51 -6.11 -7.88 -19.43
N PRO A 52 -5.53 -9.09 -19.50
CA PRO A 52 -4.97 -9.78 -18.33
C PRO A 52 -3.75 -9.03 -17.73
N ASN A 53 -3.19 -8.08 -18.46
CA ASN A 53 -2.11 -7.21 -17.99
C ASN A 53 -2.62 -5.91 -17.34
N ALA A 54 -3.92 -5.63 -17.37
CA ALA A 54 -4.49 -4.45 -16.73
C ALA A 54 -4.55 -4.61 -15.20
N GLY A 55 -4.24 -3.53 -14.49
CA GLY A 55 -4.41 -3.39 -13.04
C GLY A 55 -5.78 -3.79 -12.52
N PRO A 56 -5.91 -4.15 -11.22
CA PRO A 56 -7.22 -4.08 -10.58
C PRO A 56 -7.76 -2.65 -10.64
N LEU A 57 -9.08 -2.49 -10.55
CA LEU A 57 -9.68 -1.17 -10.41
C LEU A 57 -9.38 -0.64 -9.00
N GLY A 58 -8.73 0.52 -8.92
CA GLY A 58 -8.57 1.24 -7.66
C GLY A 58 -9.84 1.97 -7.24
N ALA A 59 -9.82 2.62 -6.08
CA ALA A 59 -10.91 3.45 -5.58
C ALA A 59 -11.35 4.57 -6.54
N LEU A 60 -10.48 5.05 -7.43
CA LEU A 60 -10.82 6.02 -8.49
C LEU A 60 -11.65 5.40 -9.63
N GLY A 61 -11.81 4.08 -9.67
CA GLY A 61 -12.54 3.36 -10.73
C GLY A 61 -11.73 3.15 -12.01
N VAL A 62 -10.42 3.43 -11.97
CA VAL A 62 -9.48 3.20 -13.09
C VAL A 62 -8.52 2.07 -12.76
N ALA A 63 -8.01 1.39 -13.78
CA ALA A 63 -7.04 0.31 -13.62
C ALA A 63 -5.69 0.84 -13.09
N LEU A 64 -5.16 0.19 -12.06
CA LEU A 64 -3.86 0.54 -11.47
C LEU A 64 -2.70 0.17 -12.41
N THR A 65 -1.73 1.07 -12.54
CA THR A 65 -0.53 0.87 -13.33
C THR A 65 0.62 0.43 -12.43
N PRO A 66 1.19 -0.78 -12.64
CA PRO A 66 2.34 -1.25 -11.88
C PRO A 66 3.48 -0.24 -11.93
N GLY A 67 4.01 0.15 -10.78
CA GLY A 67 5.13 1.10 -10.75
C GLY A 67 4.72 2.57 -10.71
N TYR A 68 3.46 2.90 -11.00
CA TYR A 68 3.01 4.28 -11.25
C TYR A 68 1.68 4.64 -10.57
N SER A 69 1.05 3.69 -9.88
CA SER A 69 -0.13 3.94 -9.06
C SER A 69 0.17 3.72 -7.59
N LEU A 70 -0.49 4.49 -6.74
CA LEU A 70 -0.41 4.34 -5.30
C LEU A 70 -1.78 4.48 -4.64
N ALA A 71 -1.90 3.92 -3.44
CA ALA A 71 -2.99 4.22 -2.52
C ALA A 71 -2.57 5.34 -1.57
N ALA A 72 -3.48 6.28 -1.32
CA ALA A 72 -3.29 7.39 -0.39
C ALA A 72 -4.54 7.61 0.48
N ASP A 73 -4.39 8.42 1.53
CA ASP A 73 -5.53 8.89 2.31
C ASP A 73 -6.23 10.02 1.55
N ALA A 74 -7.41 9.73 1.00
CA ALA A 74 -8.20 10.68 0.20
C ALA A 74 -8.62 11.95 0.95
N ARG A 75 -8.52 11.97 2.29
CA ARG A 75 -8.75 13.17 3.09
C ARG A 75 -7.64 14.20 2.92
N PHE A 76 -6.42 13.76 2.61
CA PHE A 76 -5.24 14.63 2.49
C PHE A 76 -4.76 14.76 1.04
N ILE A 77 -4.94 13.72 0.23
CA ILE A 77 -4.46 13.66 -1.15
C ILE A 77 -5.63 13.27 -2.04
N PRO A 78 -6.16 14.19 -2.87
CA PRO A 78 -7.27 13.89 -3.76
C PRO A 78 -6.96 12.71 -4.69
N LEU A 79 -7.94 11.84 -4.90
CA LEU A 79 -7.81 10.80 -5.91
C LEU A 79 -7.69 11.44 -7.31
N GLY A 80 -6.77 10.91 -8.10
CA GLY A 80 -6.34 11.44 -9.38
C GLY A 80 -5.16 12.42 -9.29
N ALA A 81 -4.74 12.83 -8.10
CA ALA A 81 -3.60 13.74 -7.96
C ALA A 81 -2.28 13.06 -8.41
N PRO A 82 -1.45 13.74 -9.21
CA PRO A 82 -0.08 13.31 -9.45
C PRO A 82 0.77 13.57 -8.20
N VAL A 83 1.53 12.56 -7.78
CA VAL A 83 2.38 12.60 -6.60
C VAL A 83 3.79 12.18 -7.01
N VAL A 84 4.80 12.98 -6.70
CA VAL A 84 6.19 12.55 -6.78
C VAL A 84 6.56 11.93 -5.43
N LEU A 85 6.88 10.64 -5.42
CA LEU A 85 7.33 9.93 -4.22
C LEU A 85 8.84 9.74 -4.29
N ALA A 86 9.55 10.08 -3.21
CA ALA A 86 10.97 9.79 -2.99
C ALA A 86 11.11 8.89 -1.76
N THR A 87 11.58 7.65 -1.95
CA THR A 87 11.74 6.64 -0.90
C THR A 87 12.95 5.74 -1.22
N THR A 88 13.31 4.83 -0.31
CA THR A 88 14.30 3.77 -0.59
C THR A 88 13.74 2.72 -1.56
N ASP A 89 14.53 2.32 -2.56
CA ASP A 89 14.21 1.19 -3.44
C ASP A 89 14.37 -0.14 -2.68
N PRO A 90 13.31 -0.97 -2.56
CA PRO A 90 13.40 -2.27 -1.90
C PRO A 90 14.37 -3.27 -2.58
N ASN A 91 14.83 -3.00 -3.81
CA ASN A 91 15.78 -3.85 -4.54
C ASN A 91 17.25 -3.42 -4.39
N ALA A 92 17.53 -2.40 -3.58
CA ALA A 92 18.91 -1.97 -3.29
C ALA A 92 19.74 -3.18 -2.80
N ARG A 93 20.75 -3.59 -3.59
CA ARG A 93 21.55 -4.82 -3.34
C ARG A 93 22.43 -4.73 -2.09
N THR A 94 22.69 -3.54 -1.59
CA THR A 94 23.41 -3.31 -0.33
C THR A 94 22.63 -2.35 0.57
N PRO A 95 22.58 -2.57 1.90
CA PRO A 95 21.97 -1.63 2.85
C PRO A 95 22.54 -0.20 2.74
N ASP A 96 23.81 -0.08 2.34
CA ASP A 96 24.51 1.20 2.12
C ASP A 96 24.28 1.79 0.71
N SER A 97 23.73 1.02 -0.23
CA SER A 97 23.25 1.60 -1.48
C SER A 97 21.95 2.33 -1.18
N ARG A 98 22.05 3.64 -0.94
CA ARG A 98 20.92 4.58 -0.96
C ARG A 98 20.33 4.69 -2.37
N ALA A 99 19.99 3.56 -3.00
CA ALA A 99 19.24 3.55 -4.25
C ALA A 99 17.87 4.15 -3.93
N GLN A 100 17.70 5.40 -4.35
CA GLN A 100 16.47 6.13 -4.14
C GLN A 100 15.51 5.80 -5.27
N LEU A 101 14.29 5.42 -4.89
CA LEU A 101 13.14 5.41 -5.76
C LEU A 101 12.53 6.81 -5.72
N VAL A 102 12.85 7.63 -6.73
CA VAL A 102 12.18 8.91 -6.97
C VAL A 102 11.32 8.76 -8.22
N ARG A 103 10.00 8.88 -8.08
CA ARG A 103 9.09 8.60 -9.20
C ARG A 103 7.78 9.37 -9.13
N PRO A 104 7.30 9.94 -10.26
CA PRO A 104 5.93 10.42 -10.39
C PRO A 104 4.95 9.25 -10.47
N MET A 105 3.87 9.35 -9.70
CA MET A 105 2.81 8.35 -9.59
C MET A 105 1.44 9.04 -9.53
N MET A 106 0.39 8.26 -9.67
CA MET A 106 -1.00 8.72 -9.58
C MET A 106 -1.66 8.14 -8.32
N ALA A 107 -2.29 8.99 -7.53
CA ALA A 107 -3.13 8.57 -6.41
C ALA A 107 -4.46 8.00 -6.93
N GLN A 108 -4.53 6.70 -7.18
CA GLN A 108 -5.68 6.06 -7.84
C GLN A 108 -6.45 5.11 -6.94
N ASP A 109 -5.95 4.89 -5.72
CA ASP A 109 -6.54 3.96 -4.78
C ASP A 109 -6.55 4.50 -3.34
N THR A 110 -7.27 3.80 -2.47
CA THR A 110 -7.27 4.05 -1.01
C THR A 110 -7.18 2.72 -0.28
N GLY A 111 -6.80 2.75 1.00
CA GLY A 111 -6.80 1.55 1.82
C GLY A 111 -7.18 1.85 3.26
N GLY A 112 -7.86 0.92 3.93
CA GLY A 112 -8.32 1.12 5.31
C GLY A 112 -7.18 1.42 6.29
N ALA A 113 -5.98 0.89 6.04
CA ALA A 113 -4.76 1.11 6.82
C ALA A 113 -3.87 2.25 6.29
N ILE A 114 -4.25 2.88 5.17
CA ILE A 114 -3.51 3.99 4.56
C ILE A 114 -4.12 5.29 5.08
N ARG A 115 -3.56 5.78 6.19
CA ARG A 115 -4.09 6.90 6.96
C ARG A 115 -3.01 7.96 7.21
N GLY A 116 -3.38 9.23 7.03
CA GLY A 116 -2.52 10.38 7.25
C GLY A 116 -1.93 10.98 5.96
N PRO A 117 -1.33 12.18 6.05
CA PRO A 117 -0.87 12.94 4.89
C PRO A 117 0.39 12.35 4.22
N LEU A 118 1.22 11.62 4.96
CA LEU A 118 2.49 11.04 4.51
C LEU A 118 2.47 9.51 4.65
N ARG A 119 1.37 8.88 4.19
CA ARG A 119 1.21 7.43 4.17
C ARG A 119 0.75 6.98 2.79
N PHE A 120 1.56 6.13 2.15
CA PHE A 120 1.33 5.64 0.81
C PHE A 120 1.49 4.12 0.75
N ASP A 121 0.71 3.48 -0.11
CA ASP A 121 0.93 2.09 -0.52
C ASP A 121 1.26 2.04 -2.01
N PHE A 122 2.40 1.46 -2.36
CA PHE A 122 2.87 1.44 -3.74
C PHE A 122 2.31 0.20 -4.45
N PHE A 123 1.63 0.39 -5.59
CA PHE A 123 1.22 -0.73 -6.42
C PHE A 123 2.36 -1.26 -7.31
N TRP A 124 3.02 -2.35 -6.87
CA TRP A 124 4.14 -2.96 -7.59
C TRP A 124 3.75 -3.80 -8.81
N GLY A 125 2.46 -4.07 -8.98
CA GLY A 125 1.95 -4.97 -10.01
C GLY A 125 1.63 -6.36 -9.48
N PHE A 126 1.77 -7.36 -10.35
CA PHE A 126 1.25 -8.69 -10.14
C PHE A 126 2.34 -9.75 -9.93
N GLY A 127 1.93 -10.87 -9.34
CA GLY A 127 2.77 -12.06 -9.21
C GLY A 127 3.75 -12.00 -8.03
N ALA A 128 4.52 -13.08 -7.90
CA ALA A 128 5.38 -13.33 -6.74
C ALA A 128 6.45 -12.24 -6.56
N ALA A 129 7.07 -11.76 -7.64
CA ALA A 129 8.10 -10.73 -7.57
C ALA A 129 7.55 -9.39 -7.05
N ALA A 130 6.33 -9.01 -7.44
CA ALA A 130 5.67 -7.82 -6.92
C ALA A 130 5.32 -7.98 -5.44
N GLY A 131 4.83 -9.15 -5.05
CA GLY A 131 4.53 -9.48 -3.64
C GLY A 131 5.77 -9.44 -2.74
N GLU A 132 6.90 -9.94 -3.21
CA GLU A 132 8.18 -9.86 -2.48
C GLU A 132 8.65 -8.42 -2.28
N ARG A 133 8.53 -7.57 -3.31
CA ARG A 133 8.87 -6.14 -3.21
C ARG A 133 7.94 -5.41 -2.24
N ALA A 134 6.64 -5.64 -2.36
CA ALA A 134 5.63 -5.04 -1.49
C ALA A 134 5.86 -5.44 -0.01
N GLY A 135 6.15 -6.72 0.25
CA GLY A 135 6.38 -7.23 1.61
C GLY A 135 7.61 -6.64 2.30
N ARG A 136 8.61 -6.18 1.55
CA ARG A 136 9.83 -5.53 2.08
C ARG A 136 9.69 -4.02 2.24
N GLN A 137 8.63 -3.42 1.71
CA GLN A 137 8.50 -1.98 1.69
C GLN A 137 7.96 -1.46 3.03
N LYS A 138 8.89 -0.98 3.86
CA LYS A 138 8.59 -0.21 5.07
C LYS A 138 9.69 0.83 5.26
N TYR A 139 9.64 1.86 4.42
CA TYR A 139 10.66 2.90 4.38
C TYR A 139 10.05 4.27 4.58
N GLU A 140 10.83 5.14 5.19
CA GLU A 140 10.54 6.57 5.22
C GLU A 140 10.69 7.16 3.82
N GLY A 141 9.93 8.20 3.55
CA GLY A 141 9.95 8.87 2.26
C GLY A 141 9.39 10.28 2.33
N GLN A 142 9.65 11.03 1.27
CA GLN A 142 9.11 12.35 1.03
C GLN A 142 8.15 12.29 -0.16
N ALA A 143 7.12 13.14 -0.14
CA ALA A 143 6.16 13.21 -1.24
C ALA A 143 5.81 14.66 -1.56
N TRP A 144 5.60 14.94 -2.84
CA TRP A 144 5.12 16.22 -3.35
C TRP A 144 3.87 15.97 -4.19
N VAL A 145 2.78 16.67 -3.86
CA VAL A 145 1.58 16.67 -4.68
C VAL A 145 1.74 17.74 -5.76
N LEU A 146 1.59 17.34 -7.02
CA LEU A 146 1.63 18.28 -8.13
C LEU A 146 0.23 18.85 -8.35
N VAL A 147 0.14 20.17 -8.41
CA VAL A 147 -1.12 20.89 -8.54
C VAL A 147 -1.14 21.66 -9.87
N PRO A 148 -2.29 21.77 -10.55
CA PRO A 148 -2.41 22.64 -11.70
C PRO A 148 -2.03 24.08 -11.36
N LYS A 149 -1.36 24.79 -12.28
CA LYS A 149 -0.85 26.16 -12.05
C LYS A 149 -1.94 27.17 -11.65
N SER A 150 -3.19 26.92 -12.03
CA SER A 150 -4.34 27.77 -11.71
C SER A 150 -4.94 27.51 -10.32
N ILE A 151 -4.43 26.52 -9.59
CA ILE A 151 -4.95 26.09 -8.29
C ILE A 151 -3.89 26.37 -7.22
N THR A 152 -4.30 27.01 -6.12
CA THR A 152 -3.43 27.20 -4.96
C THR A 152 -3.34 25.88 -4.17
N PRO A 153 -2.14 25.38 -3.80
CA PRO A 153 -1.97 24.11 -3.09
C PRO A 153 -2.84 23.97 -1.83
N GLU A 154 -3.05 25.05 -1.09
CA GLU A 154 -3.84 25.12 0.13
C GLU A 154 -5.31 24.76 -0.10
N SER A 155 -5.82 24.97 -1.31
CA SER A 155 -7.20 24.62 -1.67
C SER A 155 -7.43 23.10 -1.77
N LEU A 156 -6.35 22.31 -1.89
CA LEU A 156 -6.40 20.85 -1.95
C LEU A 156 -6.19 20.20 -0.58
N LEU A 157 -5.76 20.96 0.42
CA LEU A 157 -5.61 20.45 1.78
C LEU A 157 -6.99 20.40 2.46
N PRO A 158 -7.27 19.35 3.24
CA PRO A 158 -8.47 19.32 4.07
C PRO A 158 -8.47 20.54 4.99
N ARG A 159 -9.57 21.30 4.97
CA ARG A 159 -9.76 22.40 5.91
C ARG A 159 -10.01 21.81 7.31
N PRO A 160 -9.44 22.42 8.37
CA PRO A 160 -9.69 21.99 9.75
C PRO A 160 -11.17 22.10 10.13
#